data_AF-A0A7X1H7C8-F1
#
_entry.id   AF-A0A7X1H7C8-F1
#
_cell.length_a   1.000
_cell.length_b   1.000
_cell.length_c   1.000
_cell.angle_alpha   90.00
_cell.angle_beta   90.00
_cell.angle_gamma   90.00
#
_symmetry.space_group_name_H-M   'P 1'
#
loop_
_entity.id
_entity.type
_entity.pdbx_description
1 polymer ?
#
loop_
_entity_poly.entity_id
_entity_poly.type
_entity_poly.pdbx_seq_one_letter_code
_entity_poly.pdbx_strand_id
1 'polypeptide(L)'
;MPETNSAKDLLLIIDSRIPIVVIESHEEAEVLAIVRRLSRKISKPAFCWTITDGLVHLDNHMMPVTQPRQKKPEEALKEIKI
;
A
#
# COMPACT_ATOMS: atom_id res chain seq x y z
N MET A 1 24.98 -5.46 15.69
CA MET A 1 24.06 -4.36 15.35
C MET A 1 22.67 -4.96 15.31
N PRO A 2 21.66 -4.47 16.06
CA PRO A 2 20.34 -5.03 15.95
C PRO A 2 19.83 -4.68 14.55
N GLU A 3 19.64 -5.69 13.72
CA GLU A 3 19.11 -5.54 12.38
C GLU A 3 17.71 -4.96 12.49
N THR A 4 17.62 -3.65 12.25
CA THR A 4 16.37 -2.89 12.26
C THR A 4 15.63 -3.35 11.02
N ASN A 5 14.79 -4.37 11.20
CA ASN A 5 14.03 -4.93 10.10
C ASN A 5 12.88 -3.95 9.84
N SER A 6 13.04 -3.05 8.87
CA SER A 6 12.08 -1.99 8.52
C SER A 6 10.65 -2.51 8.32
N ALA A 7 10.50 -3.78 7.94
CA ALA A 7 9.19 -4.42 7.85
C ALA A 7 8.55 -4.70 9.22
N LYS A 8 9.33 -5.09 10.24
CA LYS A 8 8.82 -5.28 11.61
C LYS A 8 8.35 -3.95 12.21
N ASP A 9 9.12 -2.89 12.01
CA ASP A 9 8.77 -1.57 12.55
C ASP A 9 7.54 -1.00 11.84
N LEU A 10 7.49 -1.11 10.50
CA LEU A 10 6.31 -0.71 9.74
C LEU A 10 5.06 -1.54 10.10
N LEU A 11 5.22 -2.83 10.38
CA LEU A 11 4.11 -3.66 10.86
C LEU A 11 3.56 -3.16 12.20
N LEU A 12 4.43 -2.78 13.13
CA LEU A 12 4.00 -2.21 14.42
C LEU A 12 3.20 -0.92 14.24
N ILE A 13 3.60 -0.08 13.28
CA ILE A 13 2.87 1.14 12.94
C ILE A 13 1.52 0.81 12.30
N ILE A 14 1.46 -0.14 11.37
CA ILE A 14 0.22 -0.58 10.69
C ILE A 14 -0.78 -1.19 11.68
N ASP A 15 -0.30 -1.96 12.66
CA ASP A 15 -1.12 -2.55 13.71
C ASP A 15 -1.52 -1.54 14.81
N SER A 16 -0.95 -0.33 14.78
CA SER A 16 -1.29 0.73 15.73
C SER A 16 -2.64 1.38 15.40
N ARG A 17 -3.18 2.17 16.33
CA ARG A 17 -4.40 2.96 16.09
C ARG A 17 -4.18 4.18 15.17
N ILE A 18 -3.00 4.35 14.59
CA ILE A 18 -2.67 5.49 13.73
C ILE A 18 -3.18 5.20 12.31
N PRO A 19 -4.17 5.96 11.80
CA PRO A 19 -4.85 5.60 10.57
C PRO A 19 -4.09 5.96 9.29
N ILE A 20 -3.01 6.74 9.38
CA ILE A 20 -2.28 7.28 8.21
C ILE A 20 -0.77 7.28 8.49
N VAL A 21 0.01 6.72 7.57
CA VAL A 21 1.48 6.69 7.60
C VAL A 21 2.01 7.37 6.35
N VAL A 22 2.88 8.36 6.52
CA VAL A 22 3.59 9.02 5.42
C VAL A 22 4.99 8.41 5.31
N ILE A 23 5.37 7.97 4.11
CA ILE A 23 6.70 7.43 3.83
C ILE A 23 7.32 8.27 2.72
N GLU A 24 8.47 8.87 3.02
CA GLU A 24 9.31 9.58 2.04
C GLU A 24 10.55 8.73 1.76
N SER A 25 10.75 8.36 0.51
CA SER A 25 11.88 7.54 0.10
C SER A 25 12.25 7.81 -1.36
N HIS A 26 13.55 7.77 -1.66
CA HIS A 26 14.05 7.74 -3.04
C HIS A 26 13.91 6.36 -3.69
N GLU A 27 13.65 5.33 -2.89
CA GLU A 27 13.56 3.92 -3.30
C GLU A 27 12.11 3.42 -3.19
N GLU A 28 11.20 4.09 -3.91
CA GLU A 28 9.77 3.78 -3.91
C GLU A 28 9.48 2.29 -4.16
N ALA A 29 10.19 1.67 -5.10
CA ALA A 29 10.00 0.26 -5.46
C ALA A 29 10.29 -0.69 -4.28
N GLU A 30 11.30 -0.39 -3.45
CA GLU A 30 11.63 -1.20 -2.28
C GLU A 30 10.59 -1.02 -1.18
N VAL A 31 10.13 0.21 -0.95
CA VAL A 31 9.04 0.52 -0.01
C VAL A 31 7.78 -0.25 -0.39
N LEU A 32 7.37 -0.21 -1.66
CA LEU A 32 6.22 -0.96 -2.17
C LEU A 32 6.41 -2.48 -2.00
N ALA A 33 7.61 -3.01 -2.21
CA ALA A 33 7.91 -4.42 -1.98
C ALA A 33 7.76 -4.82 -0.50
N ILE A 34 8.19 -3.95 0.43
CA ILE A 34 8.01 -4.15 1.88
C ILE A 34 6.52 -4.14 2.23
N VAL A 35 5.75 -3.13 1.79
CA VAL A 35 4.30 -3.03 2.03
C VAL A 35 3.58 -4.27 1.50
N ARG A 36 3.91 -4.69 0.28
CA ARG A 36 3.34 -5.90 -0.35
C ARG A 36 3.68 -7.18 0.42
N ARG A 37 4.88 -7.28 0.99
CA ARG A 37 5.25 -8.41 1.86
C ARG A 37 4.47 -8.39 3.17
N LEU A 38 4.24 -7.21 3.74
CA LEU A 38 3.49 -7.03 4.97
C LEU A 38 2.01 -7.34 4.79
N SER A 39 1.38 -6.88 3.71
CA SER A 39 -0.03 -7.16 3.41
C SER A 39 -0.31 -8.67 3.35
N ARG A 40 0.56 -9.42 2.68
CA ARG A 40 0.51 -10.90 2.66
C ARG A 40 0.71 -11.49 4.05
N LYS A 41 1.66 -10.99 4.84
CA LYS A 41 1.93 -11.47 6.20
C LYS A 41 0.71 -11.30 7.12
N ILE A 42 -0.03 -10.20 6.99
CA ILE A 42 -1.23 -9.93 7.79
C ILE A 42 -2.53 -10.43 7.14
N SER A 43 -2.44 -11.12 5.99
CA SER A 43 -3.58 -11.61 5.22
C SER A 43 -4.62 -10.53 4.89
N LYS A 44 -4.17 -9.29 4.61
CA LYS A 44 -5.03 -8.19 4.16
C LYS A 44 -4.67 -7.81 2.72
N PRO A 45 -5.65 -7.46 1.87
CA PRO A 45 -5.36 -6.92 0.55
C PRO A 45 -4.66 -5.56 0.70
N ALA A 46 -3.67 -5.30 -0.15
CA ALA A 46 -3.06 -3.98 -0.29
C ALA A 46 -3.46 -3.38 -1.63
N PHE A 47 -3.84 -2.12 -1.59
CA PHE A 47 -4.17 -1.34 -2.78
C PHE A 47 -3.20 -0.17 -2.89
N CYS A 48 -2.81 0.17 -4.11
CA CYS A 48 -1.99 1.32 -4.44
C CYS A 48 -2.81 2.25 -5.32
N TRP A 49 -2.75 3.55 -5.07
CA TRP A 49 -3.34 4.54 -5.95
C TRP A 49 -2.23 5.42 -6.51
N THR A 50 -2.21 5.58 -7.84
CA THR A 50 -1.33 6.55 -8.51
C THR A 50 -2.16 7.44 -9.43
N ILE A 51 -1.63 8.62 -9.75
CA ILE A 51 -2.29 9.53 -10.70
C ILE A 51 -2.43 8.92 -12.11
N THR A 52 -1.48 8.06 -12.51
CA THR A 52 -1.44 7.41 -13.83
C THR A 52 -2.35 6.20 -13.90
N ASP A 53 -2.43 5.43 -12.81
CA ASP A 53 -3.02 4.11 -12.80
C ASP A 53 -4.29 3.98 -11.97
N GLY A 54 -4.67 5.03 -11.22
CA GLY A 54 -5.79 4.96 -10.30
C GLY A 54 -5.56 3.89 -9.23
N LEU A 55 -6.64 3.42 -8.61
CA LEU A 55 -6.59 2.40 -7.57
C LEU A 55 -6.37 1.01 -8.18
N VAL A 56 -5.31 0.32 -7.77
CA VAL A 56 -4.94 -1.02 -8.23
C VAL A 56 -4.60 -1.94 -7.06
N HIS A 57 -4.81 -3.24 -7.22
CA HIS A 57 -4.38 -4.22 -6.22
C HIS A 57 -2.86 -4.41 -6.31
N LEU A 58 -2.14 -4.22 -5.20
CA LEU A 58 -0.67 -4.21 -5.15
C LEU A 58 -0.03 -5.57 -5.52
N ASP A 59 -0.77 -6.66 -5.35
CA ASP A 59 -0.33 -8.00 -5.81
C ASP A 59 -0.65 -8.31 -7.29
N ASN A 60 -1.53 -7.56 -7.97
CA ASN A 60 -1.87 -7.83 -9.37
C ASN A 60 -0.89 -7.13 -10.33
N HIS A 61 0.22 -7.80 -10.63
CA HIS A 61 1.12 -7.38 -11.72
C HIS A 61 0.57 -7.70 -13.13
N MET A 62 -0.53 -8.48 -13.24
CA MET A 62 -0.87 -9.18 -14.49
C MET A 62 -2.36 -9.26 -14.84
N MET A 63 -3.26 -8.46 -14.25
CA MET A 63 -4.65 -8.40 -14.74
C MET A 63 -4.98 -7.02 -15.31
N PRO A 64 -5.47 -6.93 -16.57
CA PRO A 64 -6.07 -5.70 -17.05
C PRO A 64 -7.31 -5.46 -16.21
N VAL A 65 -7.25 -4.46 -15.32
CA VAL A 65 -8.37 -4.11 -14.46
C VAL A 65 -9.48 -3.58 -15.37
N THR A 66 -10.51 -4.41 -15.56
CA THR A 66 -11.71 -4.13 -16.38
C THR A 66 -12.64 -3.09 -15.74
N GLN A 67 -12.19 -2.41 -14.70
CA GLN A 67 -12.97 -1.44 -13.92
C GLN A 67 -12.36 -0.05 -14.06
N PRO A 68 -13.18 1.02 -14.02
CA PRO A 68 -12.72 2.38 -14.19
C PRO A 68 -11.64 2.70 -13.15
N ARG A 69 -10.43 2.99 -13.62
CA ARG A 69 -9.37 3.59 -12.78
C ARG A 69 -9.99 4.83 -12.14
N GLN A 70 -10.25 4.82 -10.84
CA GLN A 70 -10.59 6.04 -10.11
C GLN A 70 -9.38 6.97 -10.17
N LYS A 71 -9.22 7.73 -11.26
CA LYS A 71 -8.05 8.58 -11.50
C LYS A 71 -8.08 9.86 -10.66
N LYS A 72 -9.23 10.16 -10.08
CA LYS A 72 -9.41 11.29 -9.18
C LYS A 72 -9.20 10.82 -7.73
N PRO A 73 -8.39 11.54 -6.92
CA PRO A 73 -8.12 11.14 -5.54
C PRO A 73 -9.41 11.07 -4.70
N GLU A 74 -10.40 11.92 -4.98
CA GLU A 74 -11.68 11.93 -4.25
C GLU A 74 -12.50 10.67 -4.50
N GLU A 75 -12.34 10.03 -5.66
CA GLU A 75 -13.00 8.77 -5.98
C GLU A 75 -12.33 7.60 -5.27
N ALA A 76 -11.00 7.61 -5.15
CA ALA A 76 -10.26 6.59 -4.41
C ALA A 76 -10.56 6.63 -2.90
N LEU A 77 -10.70 7.84 -2.33
CA LEU A 77 -11.05 8.01 -0.91
C LEU A 77 -12.39 7.38 -0.54
N LYS A 78 -13.35 7.27 -1.47
CA LYS A 78 -14.65 6.63 -1.23
C LYS A 78 -14.56 5.12 -0.96
N GLU A 79 -13.47 4.49 -1.37
CA GLU A 79 -13.24 3.06 -1.14
C GLU A 79 -12.69 2.75 0.27
N ILE A 80 -12.17 3.77 0.97
CA ILE A 80 -11.66 3.62 2.34
C ILE A 80 -12.84 3.62 3.30
N LYS A 81 -13.26 2.42 3.74
CA LYS A 81 -14.28 2.24 4.77
C LYS A 81 -13.61 2.35 6.15
N ILE A 82 -13.99 3.36 6.92
CA ILE A 82 -13.57 3.58 8.32
C ILE A 82 -14.53 2.82 9.24
#